data_AF-A0A1S2L7E1-F1
#
_entry.id   AF-A0A1S2L7E1-F1
#
_cell.length_a   1.000
_cell.length_b   1.000
_cell.length_c   1.000
_cell.angle_alpha   90.00
_cell.angle_beta   90.00
_cell.angle_gamma   90.00
#
_symmetry.space_group_name_H-M   'P 1'
#
loop_
_entity.id
_entity.type
_entity.pdbx_description
1 polymer ?
#
loop_
_entity_poly.entity_id
_entity_poly.type
_entity_poly.pdbx_seq_one_letter_code
_entity_poly.pdbx_strand_id
1 'polypeptide(L)'
;MKKLSLLFLMLALAMALTLTGCSDSEDTTADEPSGEEPAGEEPAGEEPADEEPATDEPAGDTQYDDGRYRGTYGDRNLEQVGIQFDIEDNVFTAVSFRQLAHGGNDYRGMEEGEPMYALKQLYVEAAEYLVGKPLEAVNDLYSPGDIIEDIDGFSSATIRANKIVSAINDGLNRGLYSPVGEFSTEIGSYDDGRYRGVYTDRDLEQVGIQFDIEDNVFTAVSFRQLAHGGNDYRGMEEGEPMYALKQLYEEAAEYLIGKPLEAVFDLHSPGDIIEDIDGFSSATIRSNKIFSAVMDGLNRGLYSPAGEFSRDIGEYEDGRYRGIYSDRSLEQVGVQFEIEDNVFTSISFRQLAHGGNDYRGMEEGEPMYALKQLYEEAAEYLVGQPLEAVFDLHTPGEIIDDIDGFSSATIRSNKIFSAIMDGLNRGIY
;
A
#
# COMPACT_ATOMS: atom_id res chain seq x y z
N MET A 1 -26.49 -46.97 -10.04
CA MET A 1 -27.84 -46.74 -9.46
C MET A 1 -27.82 -46.47 -7.94
N LYS A 2 -26.84 -45.70 -7.42
CA LYS A 2 -26.82 -45.26 -6.01
C LYS A 2 -26.61 -43.74 -5.82
N LYS A 3 -26.43 -43.00 -6.92
CA LYS A 3 -26.26 -41.53 -6.89
C LYS A 3 -27.54 -40.74 -7.17
N LEU A 4 -28.61 -41.41 -7.63
CA LEU A 4 -29.92 -40.76 -7.89
C LEU A 4 -30.85 -40.73 -6.66
N SER A 5 -30.58 -41.56 -5.64
CA SER A 5 -31.43 -41.66 -4.45
C SER A 5 -31.08 -40.64 -3.36
N LEU A 6 -29.87 -40.07 -3.39
CA LEU A 6 -29.44 -39.06 -2.42
C LEU A 6 -30.01 -37.67 -2.76
N LEU A 7 -30.24 -37.40 -4.05
CA LEU A 7 -30.75 -36.11 -4.53
C LEU A 7 -32.24 -35.91 -4.21
N PHE A 8 -33.02 -37.00 -4.10
CA PHE A 8 -34.44 -36.93 -3.71
C PHE A 8 -34.65 -36.78 -2.20
N LEU A 9 -33.65 -37.12 -1.37
CA LEU A 9 -33.76 -37.00 0.09
C LEU A 9 -33.40 -35.59 0.59
N MET A 10 -32.50 -34.87 -0.10
CA MET A 10 -32.20 -33.48 0.24
C MET A 10 -33.29 -32.49 -0.21
N LEU A 11 -34.02 -32.78 -1.29
CA LEU A 11 -35.10 -31.90 -1.77
C LEU A 11 -36.37 -31.99 -0.90
N ALA A 12 -36.51 -33.04 -0.08
CA ALA A 12 -37.62 -33.21 0.86
C ALA A 12 -37.41 -32.49 2.21
N LEU A 13 -36.20 -31.98 2.49
CA LEU A 13 -35.89 -31.28 3.74
C LEU A 13 -36.01 -29.74 3.61
N ALA A 14 -36.17 -29.22 2.40
CA ALA A 14 -36.28 -27.79 2.12
C ALA A 14 -37.74 -27.25 2.11
N MET A 15 -38.72 -28.02 2.58
CA MET A 15 -40.14 -27.66 2.48
C MET A 15 -40.92 -27.83 3.79
N ALA A 16 -40.30 -27.47 4.93
CA ALA A 16 -40.93 -27.61 6.25
C ALA A 16 -40.66 -26.47 7.26
N LEU A 17 -40.38 -25.25 6.79
CA LEU A 17 -40.28 -24.08 7.68
C LEU A 17 -41.02 -22.88 7.10
N THR A 18 -42.35 -22.90 7.21
CA THR A 18 -43.15 -21.69 7.32
C THR A 18 -44.22 -21.87 8.39
N LEU A 19 -44.34 -20.85 9.24
CA LEU A 19 -45.52 -20.37 9.98
C LEU A 19 -45.40 -20.30 11.52
N THR A 20 -45.84 -19.12 12.00
CA THR A 20 -46.31 -18.72 13.33
C THR A 20 -45.24 -18.34 14.39
N GLY A 21 -45.33 -17.20 15.07
CA GLY A 21 -46.46 -16.26 15.18
C GLY A 21 -46.13 -14.93 15.88
N CYS A 22 -47.05 -14.00 15.70
CA CYS A 22 -47.17 -12.73 16.41
C CYS A 22 -47.47 -12.92 17.90
N SER A 23 -46.99 -12.01 18.75
CA SER A 23 -47.78 -11.52 19.88
C SER A 23 -47.32 -10.13 20.34
N ASP A 24 -48.32 -9.26 20.39
CA ASP A 24 -48.50 -7.93 20.99
C ASP A 24 -47.57 -7.41 22.10
N SER A 25 -47.18 -6.15 21.90
CA SER A 25 -47.60 -4.95 22.66
C SER A 25 -47.69 -5.04 24.19
N GLU A 26 -46.78 -4.35 24.89
CA GLU A 26 -47.11 -3.62 26.13
C GLU A 26 -46.42 -2.25 26.16
N ASP A 27 -47.27 -1.26 26.41
CA ASP A 27 -47.10 0.17 26.55
C ASP A 27 -46.60 0.48 27.97
N THR A 28 -45.51 1.22 28.11
CA THR A 28 -45.19 1.90 29.37
C THR A 28 -44.67 3.31 29.09
N THR A 29 -45.50 4.26 29.52
CA THR A 29 -45.28 5.71 29.56
C THR A 29 -44.78 6.12 30.96
N ALA A 30 -44.14 7.30 31.02
CA ALA A 30 -43.68 8.09 32.18
C ALA A 30 -42.31 7.67 32.79
N ASP A 31 -41.41 8.56 33.20
CA ASP A 31 -41.49 9.98 33.59
C ASP A 31 -40.17 10.71 33.25
N GLU A 32 -40.27 11.96 32.79
CA GLU A 32 -39.16 12.93 32.78
C GLU A 32 -38.90 13.46 34.21
N PRO A 33 -37.62 13.66 34.59
CA PRO A 33 -37.27 14.69 35.54
C PRO A 33 -36.51 15.84 34.88
N SER A 34 -37.11 17.02 34.98
CA SER A 34 -36.47 18.33 34.89
C SER A 34 -35.24 18.41 35.77
N GLY A 35 -34.09 18.72 35.16
CA GLY A 35 -32.82 19.01 35.82
C GLY A 35 -32.19 20.25 35.19
N GLU A 36 -31.89 21.22 36.04
CA GLU A 36 -31.45 22.58 35.74
C GLU A 36 -30.08 22.66 35.04
N GLU A 37 -29.97 23.50 34.01
CA GLU A 37 -28.71 23.87 33.36
C GLU A 37 -27.84 24.74 34.30
N PRO A 38 -26.55 24.40 34.50
CA PRO A 38 -25.56 25.37 34.94
C PRO A 38 -24.92 26.06 33.72
N ALA A 39 -24.91 27.39 33.76
CA ALA A 39 -24.15 28.23 32.85
C ALA A 39 -22.65 27.94 33.00
N GLY A 40 -22.05 27.35 31.97
CA GLY A 40 -20.60 27.20 31.79
C GLY A 40 -20.10 28.24 30.79
N GLU A 41 -19.09 29.00 31.18
CA GLU A 41 -18.39 29.98 30.37
C GLU A 41 -17.67 29.30 29.19
N GLU A 42 -17.88 29.80 27.97
CA GLU A 42 -17.13 29.39 26.77
C GLU A 42 -15.64 29.75 26.93
N PRO A 43 -14.70 28.80 26.82
CA PRO A 43 -13.32 29.13 26.50
C PRO A 43 -13.25 29.49 25.00
N ALA A 44 -12.59 30.60 24.69
CA ALA A 44 -12.20 30.94 23.33
C ALA A 44 -11.25 29.85 22.82
N GLY A 45 -11.77 28.93 22.00
CA GLY A 45 -10.98 28.07 21.15
C GLY A 45 -10.45 28.91 19.99
N GLU A 46 -9.13 29.01 19.91
CA GLU A 46 -8.48 29.35 18.65
C GLU A 46 -8.76 28.17 17.70
N GLU A 47 -9.43 28.43 16.57
CA GLU A 47 -9.56 27.47 15.47
C GLU A 47 -8.16 26.97 15.10
N PRO A 48 -7.90 25.66 15.10
CA PRO A 48 -6.76 25.14 14.35
C PRO A 48 -7.01 25.46 12.87
N ALA A 49 -5.96 25.87 12.16
CA ALA A 49 -6.03 26.01 10.72
C ALA A 49 -6.33 24.63 10.13
N ASP A 50 -7.48 24.52 9.46
CA ASP A 50 -7.82 23.41 8.58
C ASP A 50 -6.78 23.38 7.43
N GLU A 51 -5.73 22.58 7.59
CA GLU A 51 -4.96 22.07 6.46
C GLU A 51 -5.55 20.71 6.11
N GLU A 52 -6.30 20.66 5.01
CA GLU A 52 -6.86 19.43 4.46
C GLU A 52 -5.73 18.39 4.25
N PRO A 53 -5.92 17.13 4.65
CA PRO A 53 -4.99 16.08 4.26
C PRO A 53 -5.02 15.94 2.73
N ALA A 54 -3.84 15.81 2.13
CA ALA A 54 -3.68 15.64 0.68
C ALA A 54 -4.40 14.36 0.20
N THR A 55 -5.63 14.53 -0.26
CA THR A 55 -6.39 13.50 -0.97
C THR A 55 -6.40 13.88 -2.43
N ASP A 56 -5.54 13.22 -3.21
CA ASP A 56 -5.44 13.40 -4.66
C ASP A 56 -6.77 13.05 -5.34
N GLU A 57 -7.45 14.06 -5.85
CA GLU A 57 -8.47 13.93 -6.89
C GLU A 57 -7.88 13.19 -8.13
N PRO A 58 -8.72 12.53 -8.94
CA PRO A 58 -8.24 11.79 -10.10
C PRO A 58 -7.62 12.73 -11.15
N ALA A 59 -6.28 12.78 -11.19
CA ALA A 59 -5.34 13.10 -12.28
C ALA A 59 -5.63 14.21 -13.31
N GLY A 60 -6.72 14.99 -13.20
CA GLY A 60 -7.18 15.90 -14.26
C GLY A 60 -6.61 17.32 -14.19
N ASP A 61 -6.10 17.74 -13.03
CA ASP A 61 -5.55 19.09 -12.81
C ASP A 61 -4.28 19.12 -11.93
N THR A 62 -3.82 17.97 -11.42
CA THR A 62 -2.59 17.90 -10.59
C THR A 62 -1.36 18.08 -11.48
N GLN A 63 -0.62 19.17 -11.27
CA GLN A 63 0.67 19.38 -11.93
C GLN A 63 1.76 18.59 -11.21
N TYR A 64 2.40 17.66 -11.92
CA TYR A 64 3.55 16.92 -11.41
C TYR A 64 4.85 17.58 -11.88
N ASP A 65 5.89 17.45 -11.05
CA ASP A 65 7.23 17.94 -11.37
C ASP A 65 7.88 17.12 -12.49
N ASP A 66 8.68 17.79 -13.32
CA ASP A 66 9.37 17.16 -14.43
C ASP A 66 10.47 16.20 -13.97
N GLY A 67 10.54 15.06 -14.65
CA GLY A 67 11.61 14.08 -14.48
C GLY A 67 11.09 12.67 -14.33
N ARG A 68 11.84 11.85 -13.58
CA ARG A 68 11.65 10.40 -13.56
C ARG A 68 10.88 9.93 -12.34
N TYR A 69 9.92 9.06 -12.57
CA TYR A 69 9.11 8.39 -11.57
C TYR A 69 9.31 6.88 -11.63
N ARG A 70 9.04 6.19 -10.51
CA ARG A 70 9.11 4.73 -10.41
C ARG A 70 8.09 4.22 -9.42
N GLY A 71 7.30 3.25 -9.86
CA GLY A 71 6.38 2.54 -9.00
C GLY A 71 6.31 1.06 -9.33
N THR A 72 5.58 0.33 -8.50
CA THR A 72 5.50 -1.12 -8.53
C THR A 72 4.09 -1.62 -8.22
N TYR A 73 3.78 -2.79 -8.75
CA TYR A 73 2.63 -3.60 -8.35
C TYR A 73 3.14 -4.98 -7.92
N GLY A 74 2.97 -5.29 -6.64
CA GLY A 74 3.21 -6.61 -6.06
C GLY A 74 1.92 -7.36 -5.77
N ASP A 75 1.94 -8.68 -5.93
CA ASP A 75 0.83 -9.56 -5.48
C ASP A 75 1.35 -10.98 -5.30
N ARG A 76 1.09 -11.56 -4.12
CA ARG A 76 1.49 -12.92 -3.72
C ARG A 76 3.01 -13.12 -3.68
N ASN A 77 3.70 -12.19 -3.03
CA ASN A 77 5.15 -12.22 -2.83
C ASN A 77 5.95 -12.22 -4.14
N LEU A 78 5.43 -11.51 -5.14
CA LEU A 78 6.05 -11.31 -6.44
C LEU A 78 5.80 -9.87 -6.88
N GLU A 79 6.86 -9.11 -7.18
CA GLU A 79 6.76 -7.88 -7.97
C GLU A 79 6.39 -8.27 -9.40
N GLN A 80 5.13 -8.04 -9.78
CA GLN A 80 4.61 -8.44 -11.09
C GLN A 80 4.84 -7.36 -12.14
N VAL A 81 4.73 -6.09 -11.74
CA VAL A 81 5.06 -4.94 -12.57
C VAL A 81 5.95 -4.02 -11.76
N GLY A 82 7.10 -3.68 -12.32
CA GLY A 82 7.90 -2.54 -11.88
C GLY A 82 8.02 -1.62 -13.07
N ILE A 83 7.65 -0.36 -12.92
CA ILE A 83 7.62 0.61 -14.03
C ILE A 83 8.55 1.79 -13.74
N GLN A 84 9.10 2.35 -14.80
CA GLN A 84 9.77 3.63 -14.79
C GLN A 84 9.23 4.45 -15.94
N PHE A 85 8.88 5.69 -15.64
CA PHE A 85 8.44 6.63 -16.64
C PHE A 85 9.03 8.01 -16.36
N ASP A 86 9.19 8.78 -17.43
CA ASP A 86 9.63 10.17 -17.37
C ASP A 86 8.45 11.03 -17.84
N ILE A 87 8.23 12.17 -17.18
CA ILE A 87 7.22 13.15 -17.56
C ILE A 87 7.85 14.53 -17.78
N GLU A 88 7.25 15.29 -18.69
CA GLU A 88 7.53 16.71 -18.93
C GLU A 88 6.18 17.39 -19.16
N ASP A 89 5.85 18.42 -18.38
CA ASP A 89 4.57 19.14 -18.46
C ASP A 89 3.35 18.17 -18.41
N ASN A 90 3.35 17.21 -17.47
CA ASN A 90 2.33 16.15 -17.35
C ASN A 90 2.17 15.25 -18.59
N VAL A 91 3.15 15.23 -19.51
CA VAL A 91 3.17 14.34 -20.68
C VAL A 91 4.22 13.26 -20.48
N PHE A 92 3.85 11.99 -20.69
CA PHE A 92 4.82 10.91 -20.68
C PHE A 92 5.85 11.09 -21.81
N THR A 93 7.13 11.21 -21.47
CA THR A 93 8.22 11.30 -22.45
C THR A 93 8.96 9.96 -22.62
N ALA A 94 8.86 9.07 -21.64
CA ALA A 94 9.34 7.70 -21.71
C ALA A 94 8.54 6.80 -20.75
N VAL A 95 8.31 5.54 -21.13
CA VAL A 95 7.72 4.51 -20.26
C VAL A 95 8.44 3.19 -20.50
N SER A 96 8.83 2.48 -19.43
CA SER A 96 9.54 1.21 -19.53
C SER A 96 9.36 0.30 -18.32
N PHE A 97 9.43 -1.01 -18.53
CA PHE A 97 9.35 -1.99 -17.44
C PHE A 97 10.71 -2.25 -16.79
N ARG A 98 10.77 -2.02 -15.48
CA ARG A 98 11.85 -2.46 -14.59
C ARG A 98 11.69 -3.88 -14.08
N GLN A 99 10.47 -4.39 -14.08
CA GLN A 99 10.11 -5.77 -13.76
C GLN A 99 8.81 -6.08 -14.50
N LEU A 100 8.70 -7.29 -15.06
CA LEU A 100 7.48 -7.75 -15.70
C LEU A 100 7.39 -9.27 -15.59
N ALA A 101 6.63 -9.74 -14.60
CA ALA A 101 6.55 -11.15 -14.27
C ALA A 101 5.13 -11.55 -13.86
N HIS A 102 4.69 -12.73 -14.28
CA HIS A 102 3.42 -13.28 -13.81
C HIS A 102 3.37 -14.80 -13.92
N GLY A 103 2.81 -15.45 -12.90
CA GLY A 103 2.56 -16.89 -12.91
C GLY A 103 3.81 -17.73 -13.14
N GLY A 104 4.97 -17.27 -12.64
CA GLY A 104 6.27 -17.93 -12.81
C GLY A 104 6.99 -17.61 -14.12
N ASN A 105 6.45 -16.74 -14.97
CA ASN A 105 7.12 -16.27 -16.19
C ASN A 105 7.77 -14.91 -15.95
N ASP A 106 9.03 -14.74 -16.34
CA ASP A 106 9.68 -13.44 -16.49
C ASP A 106 9.51 -12.99 -17.95
N TYR A 107 8.56 -12.10 -18.20
CA TYR A 107 8.30 -11.57 -19.54
C TYR A 107 9.37 -10.56 -19.97
N ARG A 108 10.00 -9.86 -19.03
CA ARG A 108 11.00 -8.82 -19.36
C ARG A 108 12.21 -9.45 -20.05
N GLY A 109 12.68 -10.57 -19.52
CA GLY A 109 13.84 -11.32 -20.04
C GLY A 109 13.56 -12.14 -21.31
N MET A 110 12.30 -12.24 -21.74
CA MET A 110 11.87 -13.14 -22.81
C MET A 110 12.27 -12.65 -24.21
N GLU A 111 12.82 -13.53 -25.05
CA GLU A 111 13.24 -13.21 -26.42
C GLU A 111 12.26 -13.72 -27.50
N GLU A 112 12.42 -13.22 -28.74
CA GLU A 112 11.59 -13.63 -29.88
C GLU A 112 11.67 -15.15 -30.11
N GLY A 113 10.51 -15.79 -30.28
CA GLY A 113 10.39 -17.24 -30.44
C GLY A 113 10.22 -18.01 -29.14
N GLU A 114 10.35 -17.36 -27.97
CA GLU A 114 9.98 -17.98 -26.70
C GLU A 114 8.45 -18.06 -26.53
N PRO A 115 7.95 -19.08 -25.80
CA PRO A 115 6.54 -19.14 -25.44
C PRO A 115 6.13 -17.88 -24.68
N MET A 116 5.00 -17.27 -25.07
CA MET A 116 4.46 -16.04 -24.48
C MET A 116 5.17 -14.73 -24.91
N TYR A 117 6.14 -14.75 -25.85
CA TYR A 117 6.78 -13.51 -26.33
C TYR A 117 5.75 -12.51 -26.90
N ALA A 118 4.72 -12.99 -27.58
CA ALA A 118 3.62 -12.15 -28.04
C ALA A 118 2.86 -11.44 -26.90
N LEU A 119 2.71 -12.10 -25.74
CA LEU A 119 2.14 -11.46 -24.55
C LEU A 119 3.07 -10.36 -24.01
N LYS A 120 4.39 -10.55 -24.04
CA LYS A 120 5.36 -9.49 -23.74
C LYS A 120 5.16 -8.29 -24.68
N GLN A 121 4.98 -8.52 -25.98
CA GLN A 121 4.76 -7.44 -26.95
C GLN A 121 3.51 -6.63 -26.62
N LEU A 122 2.40 -7.27 -26.24
CA LEU A 122 1.21 -6.54 -25.80
C LEU A 122 1.48 -5.61 -24.60
N TYR A 123 2.31 -6.04 -23.63
CA TYR A 123 2.72 -5.16 -22.52
C TYR A 123 3.58 -3.99 -23.02
N VAL A 124 4.51 -4.24 -23.95
CA VAL A 124 5.36 -3.20 -24.54
C VAL A 124 4.51 -2.18 -25.31
N GLU A 125 3.55 -2.63 -26.12
CA GLU A 125 2.62 -1.73 -26.83
C GLU A 125 1.78 -0.88 -25.87
N ALA A 126 1.37 -1.43 -24.71
CA ALA A 126 0.70 -0.64 -23.68
C ALA A 126 1.57 0.48 -23.11
N ALA A 127 2.86 0.22 -22.87
CA ALA A 127 3.79 1.26 -22.43
C ALA A 127 4.09 2.29 -23.54
N GLU A 128 4.25 1.84 -24.78
CA GLU A 128 4.48 2.71 -25.95
C GLU A 128 3.28 3.60 -26.24
N TYR A 129 2.06 3.10 -26.04
CA TYR A 129 0.81 3.86 -26.21
C TYR A 129 0.81 5.15 -25.38
N LEU A 130 1.33 5.11 -24.15
CA LEU A 130 1.35 6.26 -23.24
C LEU A 130 2.33 7.35 -23.68
N VAL A 131 3.41 7.02 -24.40
CA VAL A 131 4.45 7.99 -24.74
C VAL A 131 3.90 9.08 -25.67
N GLY A 132 4.10 10.34 -25.27
CA GLY A 132 3.58 11.54 -25.94
C GLY A 132 2.12 11.86 -25.59
N LYS A 133 1.51 11.15 -24.64
CA LYS A 133 0.17 11.42 -24.13
C LYS A 133 0.22 12.04 -22.73
N PRO A 134 -0.83 12.79 -22.34
CA PRO A 134 -0.90 13.33 -21.00
C PRO A 134 -1.19 12.21 -19.98
N LEU A 135 -0.93 12.47 -18.70
CA LEU A 135 -1.04 11.48 -17.62
C LEU A 135 -2.39 10.75 -17.58
N GLU A 136 -3.49 11.43 -17.91
CA GLU A 136 -4.85 10.87 -17.89
C GLU A 136 -5.02 9.72 -18.89
N ALA A 137 -4.15 9.61 -19.91
CA ALA A 137 -4.16 8.49 -20.85
C ALA A 137 -3.85 7.14 -20.18
N VAL A 138 -3.35 7.14 -18.93
CA VAL A 138 -3.22 5.93 -18.12
C VAL A 138 -4.57 5.22 -17.96
N ASN A 139 -5.69 5.96 -17.92
CA ASN A 139 -7.03 5.41 -17.76
C ASN A 139 -7.49 4.59 -18.98
N ASP A 140 -6.93 4.83 -20.17
CA ASP A 140 -7.23 4.02 -21.35
C ASP A 140 -6.80 2.56 -21.17
N LEU A 141 -5.84 2.29 -20.27
CA LEU A 141 -5.37 0.94 -19.94
C LEU A 141 -6.41 0.10 -19.19
N TYR A 142 -7.51 0.66 -18.69
CA TYR A 142 -8.64 -0.13 -18.21
C TYR A 142 -9.40 -0.84 -19.34
N SER A 143 -9.24 -0.35 -20.58
CA SER A 143 -9.84 -0.91 -21.80
C SER A 143 -8.78 -1.18 -22.88
N PRO A 144 -7.79 -2.07 -22.63
CA PRO A 144 -6.66 -2.26 -23.54
C PRO A 144 -7.06 -2.78 -24.94
N GLY A 145 -8.26 -3.38 -25.05
CA GLY A 145 -8.88 -3.80 -26.32
C GLY A 145 -9.13 -2.67 -27.31
N ASP A 146 -9.25 -1.44 -26.83
CA ASP A 146 -9.58 -0.28 -27.67
C ASP A 146 -8.32 0.40 -28.25
N ILE A 147 -7.14 0.06 -27.72
CA ILE A 147 -5.87 0.77 -27.98
C ILE A 147 -4.73 -0.13 -28.47
N ILE A 148 -4.81 -1.44 -28.25
CA ILE A 148 -3.76 -2.41 -28.60
C ILE A 148 -4.38 -3.54 -29.43
N GLU A 149 -3.75 -3.86 -30.56
CA GLU A 149 -4.18 -4.96 -31.43
C GLU A 149 -3.74 -6.33 -30.88
N ASP A 150 -4.51 -7.37 -31.16
CA ASP A 150 -4.18 -8.75 -30.75
C ASP A 150 -2.93 -9.27 -31.48
N ILE A 151 -2.02 -9.95 -30.78
CA ILE A 151 -0.73 -10.45 -31.32
C ILE A 151 -0.64 -11.97 -31.12
N ASP A 152 -0.34 -12.72 -32.19
CA ASP A 152 -0.14 -14.18 -32.19
C ASP A 152 -1.17 -14.99 -31.37
N GLY A 153 -2.45 -14.59 -31.45
CA GLY A 153 -3.55 -15.25 -30.75
C GLY A 153 -3.69 -14.88 -29.27
N PHE A 154 -2.87 -13.96 -28.76
CA PHE A 154 -3.11 -13.29 -27.49
C PHE A 154 -3.95 -12.04 -27.74
N SER A 155 -5.07 -11.95 -27.01
CA SER A 155 -5.83 -10.72 -26.99
C SER A 155 -5.20 -9.70 -26.04
N SER A 156 -5.32 -8.41 -26.35
CA SER A 156 -4.95 -7.33 -25.42
C SER A 156 -5.74 -7.38 -24.10
N ALA A 157 -6.90 -8.02 -24.05
CA ALA A 157 -7.57 -8.32 -22.76
C ALA A 157 -6.80 -9.31 -21.86
N THR A 158 -5.77 -9.98 -22.39
CA THR A 158 -4.91 -10.92 -21.65
C THR A 158 -3.86 -10.18 -20.82
N ILE A 159 -3.47 -8.96 -21.22
CA ILE A 159 -2.57 -8.15 -20.41
C ILE A 159 -3.33 -7.63 -19.20
N ARG A 160 -2.66 -7.67 -18.05
CA ARG A 160 -3.21 -7.20 -16.78
C ARG A 160 -2.93 -5.70 -16.67
N ALA A 161 -3.47 -4.94 -17.61
CA ALA A 161 -3.14 -3.54 -17.84
C ALA A 161 -3.42 -2.64 -16.63
N ASN A 162 -4.43 -2.98 -15.84
CA ASN A 162 -4.70 -2.38 -14.52
C ASN A 162 -3.52 -2.46 -13.53
N LYS A 163 -2.63 -3.45 -13.65
CA LYS A 163 -1.40 -3.51 -12.83
C LYS A 163 -0.36 -2.49 -13.27
N ILE A 164 -0.40 -2.08 -14.54
CA ILE A 164 0.42 -1.00 -15.07
C ILE A 164 -0.10 0.33 -14.51
N VAL A 165 -1.42 0.57 -14.57
CA VAL A 165 -2.09 1.74 -13.96
C VAL A 165 -1.71 1.87 -12.49
N SER A 166 -1.91 0.80 -11.72
CA SER A 166 -1.59 0.74 -10.30
C SER A 166 -0.11 1.03 -10.00
N ALA A 167 0.82 0.53 -10.83
CA ALA A 167 2.25 0.81 -10.70
C ALA A 167 2.64 2.24 -11.12
N ILE A 168 1.88 2.88 -12.01
CA ILE A 168 2.05 4.30 -12.36
C ILE A 168 1.58 5.18 -11.20
N ASN A 169 0.40 4.92 -10.65
CA ASN A 169 -0.13 5.63 -9.48
C ASN A 169 0.80 5.48 -8.27
N ASP A 170 1.28 4.26 -8.00
CA ASP A 170 2.32 4.02 -6.97
C ASP A 170 3.57 4.90 -7.20
N GLY A 171 3.96 5.11 -8.48
CA GLY A 171 5.09 5.94 -8.83
C GLY A 171 4.84 7.43 -8.67
N LEU A 172 3.67 7.92 -9.08
CA LEU A 172 3.24 9.31 -8.93
C LEU A 172 3.15 9.70 -7.45
N ASN A 173 2.47 8.88 -6.64
CA ASN A 173 2.27 9.16 -5.21
C ASN A 173 3.60 9.15 -4.45
N ARG A 174 4.57 8.32 -4.83
CA ARG A 174 5.93 8.32 -4.22
C ARG A 174 6.75 9.57 -4.57
N GLY A 175 6.28 10.38 -5.51
CA GLY A 175 6.99 11.55 -6.01
C GLY A 175 8.20 11.21 -6.88
N LEU A 176 8.91 12.28 -7.21
CA LEU A 176 9.97 12.32 -8.21
C LEU A 176 11.18 11.45 -7.81
N TYR A 177 11.38 10.33 -8.49
CA TYR A 177 12.52 9.45 -8.24
C TYR A 177 13.85 10.08 -8.72
N SER A 178 13.84 10.88 -9.78
CA SER A 178 15.02 11.66 -10.20
C SER A 178 14.59 12.97 -10.86
N PRO A 179 14.85 14.13 -10.23
CA PRO A 179 14.41 15.41 -10.75
C PRO A 179 15.12 15.85 -12.03
N VAL A 180 14.41 16.61 -12.85
CA VAL A 180 14.96 17.34 -13.99
C VAL A 180 14.59 18.81 -13.84
N GLY A 181 15.57 19.66 -13.55
CA GLY A 181 15.33 21.10 -13.38
C GLY A 181 14.93 21.47 -11.95
N GLU A 182 14.12 22.52 -11.81
CA GLU A 182 13.51 22.92 -10.55
C GLU A 182 12.31 21.99 -10.27
N PHE A 183 12.09 21.65 -9.00
CA PHE A 183 11.00 20.77 -8.56
C PHE A 183 10.51 21.24 -7.19
N SER A 184 9.28 20.85 -6.83
CA SER A 184 8.71 21.17 -5.53
C SER A 184 9.34 20.32 -4.42
N THR A 185 9.63 20.97 -3.30
CA THR A 185 10.01 20.29 -2.05
C THR A 185 8.92 20.44 -0.99
N GLU A 186 7.73 20.89 -1.39
CA GLU A 186 6.58 21.02 -0.50
C GLU A 186 6.12 19.63 -0.06
N ILE A 187 5.87 19.48 1.24
CA ILE A 187 5.36 18.26 1.84
C ILE A 187 4.27 18.64 2.83
N GLY A 188 3.19 17.87 2.85
CA GLY A 188 2.07 18.13 3.75
C GLY A 188 2.44 17.95 5.23
N SER A 189 1.48 18.27 6.09
CA SER A 189 1.58 17.96 7.51
C SER A 189 1.17 16.51 7.79
N TYR A 190 1.89 15.86 8.71
CA TYR A 190 1.67 14.47 9.09
C TYR A 190 1.54 14.35 10.61
N ASP A 191 0.64 13.45 11.03
CA ASP A 191 0.42 13.12 12.44
C ASP A 191 1.67 12.55 13.12
N ASP A 192 1.76 12.78 14.42
CA ASP A 192 2.88 12.28 15.22
C ASP A 192 2.84 10.76 15.35
N GLY A 193 4.01 10.17 15.14
CA GLY A 193 4.28 8.77 15.42
C GLY A 193 5.10 8.08 14.36
N ARG A 194 4.90 6.78 14.24
CA ARG A 194 5.78 5.90 13.46
C ARG A 194 5.21 5.63 12.09
N TYR A 195 6.08 5.70 11.08
CA TYR A 195 5.81 5.37 9.69
C TYR A 195 6.73 4.26 9.21
N ARG A 196 6.29 3.55 8.17
CA ARG A 196 7.07 2.49 7.53
C ARG A 196 6.80 2.44 6.04
N GLY A 197 7.85 2.47 5.25
CA GLY A 197 7.76 2.29 3.81
C GLY A 197 8.89 1.44 3.25
N VAL A 198 8.76 1.13 1.97
CA VAL A 198 9.62 0.22 1.24
C VAL A 198 9.92 0.75 -0.16
N TYR A 199 11.09 0.41 -0.68
CA TYR A 199 11.44 0.54 -2.08
C TYR A 199 11.80 -0.84 -2.62
N THR A 200 10.97 -1.33 -3.54
CA THR A 200 11.14 -2.60 -4.23
C THR A 200 11.56 -2.35 -5.68
N ASP A 201 12.54 -3.11 -6.17
CA ASP A 201 12.96 -3.05 -7.57
C ASP A 201 13.58 -4.39 -7.95
N ARG A 202 13.00 -5.03 -8.97
CA ARG A 202 13.38 -6.34 -9.50
C ARG A 202 13.16 -7.49 -8.51
N ASP A 203 11.98 -7.53 -7.93
CA ASP A 203 11.49 -8.56 -6.99
C ASP A 203 12.31 -8.63 -5.69
N LEU A 204 12.95 -7.51 -5.34
CA LEU A 204 13.76 -7.37 -4.13
C LEU A 204 13.37 -6.07 -3.43
N GLU A 205 12.96 -6.18 -2.17
CA GLU A 205 12.88 -5.02 -1.26
C GLU A 205 14.31 -4.57 -0.97
N GLN A 206 14.74 -3.50 -1.64
CA GLN A 206 16.11 -2.99 -1.55
C GLN A 206 16.29 -2.05 -0.37
N VAL A 207 15.25 -1.28 -0.06
CA VAL A 207 15.19 -0.44 1.14
C VAL A 207 13.86 -0.73 1.82
N GLY A 208 13.92 -1.03 3.11
CA GLY A 208 12.77 -0.96 4.00
C GLY A 208 13.16 0.01 5.10
N ILE A 209 12.33 1.02 5.37
CA ILE A 209 12.63 2.09 6.30
C ILE A 209 11.56 2.18 7.38
N GLN A 210 11.97 2.62 8.56
CA GLN A 210 11.09 3.03 9.64
C GLN A 210 11.58 4.36 10.15
N PHE A 211 10.65 5.29 10.33
CA PHE A 211 10.94 6.59 10.88
C PHE A 211 9.82 7.03 11.81
N ASP A 212 10.16 7.87 12.77
CA ASP A 212 9.23 8.50 13.70
C ASP A 212 9.24 10.01 13.42
N ILE A 213 8.07 10.64 13.49
CA ILE A 213 7.86 12.07 13.29
C ILE A 213 7.19 12.65 14.53
N GLU A 214 7.63 13.84 14.92
CA GLU A 214 6.98 14.72 15.92
C GLU A 214 6.98 16.14 15.34
N ASP A 215 5.83 16.80 15.24
CA ASP A 215 5.68 18.15 14.67
C ASP A 215 6.33 18.29 13.26
N ASN A 216 6.10 17.32 12.37
CA ASN A 216 6.74 17.23 11.04
C ASN A 216 8.28 17.19 11.04
N VAL A 217 8.90 16.84 12.17
CA VAL A 217 10.35 16.65 12.30
C VAL A 217 10.67 15.17 12.50
N PHE A 218 11.65 14.65 11.75
CA PHE A 218 12.14 13.29 11.97
C PHE A 218 12.79 13.17 13.36
N THR A 219 12.26 12.31 14.22
CA THR A 219 12.84 12.04 15.55
C THR A 219 13.62 10.74 15.60
N ALA A 220 13.36 9.81 14.68
CA ALA A 220 14.13 8.59 14.48
C ALA A 220 14.07 8.15 13.02
N VAL A 221 15.16 7.57 12.50
CA VAL A 221 15.21 6.95 11.17
C VAL A 221 16.07 5.69 11.24
N SER A 222 15.59 4.58 10.68
CA SER A 222 16.33 3.31 10.68
C SER A 222 15.94 2.38 9.54
N PHE A 223 16.89 1.55 9.09
CA PHE A 223 16.64 0.55 8.05
C PHE A 223 16.07 -0.76 8.61
N ARG A 224 14.89 -1.12 8.12
CA ARG A 224 14.26 -2.44 8.26
C ARG A 224 14.73 -3.45 7.21
N GLN A 225 15.29 -2.98 6.11
CA GLN A 225 15.91 -3.78 5.06
C GLN A 225 16.87 -2.87 4.29
N LEU A 226 18.05 -3.39 3.95
CA LEU A 226 19.00 -2.65 3.14
C LEU A 226 19.82 -3.65 2.32
N ALA A 227 19.40 -3.86 1.07
CA ALA A 227 19.98 -4.87 0.21
C ALA A 227 20.09 -4.40 -1.24
N HIS A 228 21.20 -4.72 -1.90
CA HIS A 228 21.34 -4.48 -3.34
C HIS A 228 22.35 -5.41 -3.99
N GLY A 229 22.02 -5.89 -5.19
CA GLY A 229 22.96 -6.65 -6.03
C GLY A 229 23.49 -7.91 -5.34
N GLY A 230 22.67 -8.56 -4.52
CA GLY A 230 23.05 -9.75 -3.74
C GLY A 230 23.76 -9.47 -2.42
N ASN A 231 23.94 -8.21 -2.04
CA ASN A 231 24.52 -7.83 -0.75
C ASN A 231 23.41 -7.45 0.23
N ASP A 232 23.47 -7.97 1.46
CA ASP A 232 22.70 -7.47 2.60
C ASP A 232 23.58 -6.50 3.38
N TYR A 233 23.44 -5.21 3.13
CA TYR A 233 24.25 -4.19 3.78
C TYR A 233 23.90 -4.04 5.26
N ARG A 234 22.64 -4.28 5.66
CA ARG A 234 22.24 -4.12 7.06
C ARG A 234 22.99 -5.10 7.96
N GLY A 235 23.14 -6.34 7.48
CA GLY A 235 23.86 -7.40 8.17
C GLY A 235 25.39 -7.25 8.18
N MET A 236 25.97 -6.30 7.44
CA MET A 236 27.43 -6.19 7.32
C MET A 236 28.09 -5.70 8.61
N GLU A 237 29.26 -6.29 8.89
CA GLU A 237 30.13 -5.94 10.01
C GLU A 237 31.41 -5.22 9.54
N GLU A 238 32.08 -4.54 10.47
CA GLU A 238 33.34 -3.83 10.19
C GLU A 238 34.40 -4.78 9.60
N GLY A 239 35.02 -4.36 8.50
CA GLY A 239 36.03 -5.14 7.78
C GLY A 239 35.46 -6.01 6.65
N GLU A 240 34.13 -6.13 6.51
CA GLU A 240 33.54 -6.78 5.35
C GLU A 240 33.66 -5.92 4.07
N PRO A 241 33.82 -6.54 2.88
CA PRO A 241 33.78 -5.82 1.62
C PRO A 241 32.42 -5.13 1.47
N MET A 242 32.41 -3.79 1.33
CA MET A 242 31.24 -2.91 1.28
C MET A 242 30.70 -2.40 2.63
N TYR A 243 31.35 -2.66 3.77
CA TYR A 243 30.92 -2.06 5.05
C TYR A 243 30.88 -0.51 5.00
N ALA A 244 31.81 0.13 4.29
CA ALA A 244 31.79 1.58 4.08
C ALA A 244 30.52 2.07 3.34
N LEU A 245 29.91 1.26 2.47
CA LEU A 245 28.62 1.61 1.87
C LEU A 245 27.48 1.59 2.89
N LYS A 246 27.50 0.62 3.83
CA LYS A 246 26.54 0.61 4.95
C LYS A 246 26.66 1.89 5.76
N GLN A 247 27.88 2.33 6.07
CA GLN A 247 28.11 3.59 6.79
C GLN A 247 27.51 4.80 6.06
N LEU A 248 27.76 4.94 4.75
CA LEU A 248 27.15 6.02 3.96
C LEU A 248 25.61 5.97 3.98
N TYR A 249 25.00 4.78 3.98
CA TYR A 249 23.55 4.65 4.14
C TYR A 249 23.09 5.07 5.54
N GLU A 250 23.81 4.68 6.59
CA GLU A 250 23.52 5.07 7.98
C GLU A 250 23.66 6.58 8.18
N GLU A 251 24.68 7.21 7.60
CA GLU A 251 24.85 8.68 7.62
C GLU A 251 23.70 9.40 6.90
N ALA A 252 23.17 8.86 5.80
CA ALA A 252 21.99 9.40 5.14
C ALA A 252 20.74 9.36 6.03
N ALA A 253 20.57 8.30 6.81
CA ALA A 253 19.46 8.20 7.77
C ALA A 253 19.67 9.14 8.96
N GLU A 254 20.89 9.23 9.49
CA GLU A 254 21.26 10.13 10.59
C GLU A 254 21.10 11.60 10.19
N TYR A 255 21.41 11.96 8.95
CA TYR A 255 21.24 13.32 8.42
C TYR A 255 19.81 13.84 8.61
N LEU A 256 18.81 12.99 8.40
CA LEU A 256 17.40 13.37 8.50
C LEU A 256 16.97 13.65 9.94
N ILE A 257 17.59 13.02 10.94
CA ILE A 257 17.16 13.13 12.34
C ILE A 257 17.31 14.58 12.84
N GLY A 258 16.23 15.12 13.39
CA GLY A 258 16.12 16.50 13.87
C GLY A 258 15.85 17.53 12.77
N LYS A 259 15.61 17.10 11.53
CA LYS A 259 15.24 17.95 10.41
C LYS A 259 13.75 17.84 10.09
N PRO A 260 13.15 18.90 9.51
CA PRO A 260 11.78 18.83 9.04
C PRO A 260 11.68 17.87 7.84
N LEU A 261 10.47 17.40 7.55
CA LEU A 261 10.19 16.39 6.54
C LEU A 261 10.77 16.70 5.16
N GLU A 262 10.81 17.97 4.76
CA GLU A 262 11.34 18.44 3.47
C GLU A 262 12.82 18.09 3.29
N ALA A 263 13.57 17.84 4.37
CA ALA A 263 14.96 17.39 4.27
C ALA A 263 15.11 16.04 3.55
N VAL A 264 14.02 15.27 3.37
CA VAL A 264 14.04 14.06 2.55
C VAL A 264 14.43 14.35 1.09
N PHE A 265 14.13 15.54 0.56
CA PHE A 265 14.47 15.92 -0.82
C PHE A 265 15.97 16.15 -1.02
N ASP A 266 16.73 16.44 0.04
CA ASP A 266 18.20 16.56 -0.02
C ASP A 266 18.85 15.23 -0.46
N LEU A 267 18.15 14.10 -0.31
CA LEU A 267 18.60 12.79 -0.77
C LEU A 267 18.75 12.71 -2.30
N HIS A 268 18.22 13.65 -3.07
CA HIS A 268 18.54 13.75 -4.51
C HIS A 268 19.98 14.17 -4.78
N SER A 269 20.63 14.81 -3.82
CA SER A 269 22.01 15.29 -3.90
C SER A 269 22.82 14.82 -2.70
N PRO A 270 23.06 13.50 -2.55
CA PRO A 270 23.72 12.93 -1.36
C PRO A 270 25.14 13.48 -1.13
N GLY A 271 25.80 13.97 -2.19
CA GLY A 271 27.12 14.61 -2.11
C GLY A 271 27.15 15.94 -1.37
N ASP A 272 25.99 16.58 -1.19
CA ASP A 272 25.89 17.84 -0.46
C ASP A 272 25.68 17.63 1.05
N ILE A 273 25.32 16.41 1.46
CA ILE A 273 24.90 16.09 2.84
C ILE A 273 25.75 15.02 3.52
N ILE A 274 26.50 14.21 2.76
CA ILE A 274 27.30 13.08 3.27
C ILE A 274 28.70 13.16 2.68
N GLU A 275 29.72 12.96 3.52
CA GLU A 275 31.12 12.92 3.09
C GLU A 275 31.50 11.56 2.50
N ASP A 276 32.46 11.52 1.57
CA ASP A 276 32.94 10.27 0.97
C ASP A 276 33.71 9.42 2.00
N ILE A 277 33.48 8.10 2.02
CA ILE A 277 34.09 7.15 2.97
C ILE A 277 34.82 6.02 2.23
N ASP A 278 36.06 5.74 2.61
CA ASP A 278 36.83 4.54 2.23
C ASP A 278 36.69 4.11 0.75
N GLY A 279 36.94 5.06 -0.16
CA GLY A 279 36.92 4.80 -1.60
C GLY A 279 35.53 4.68 -2.22
N PHE A 280 34.47 4.93 -1.44
CA PHE A 280 33.12 5.11 -1.91
C PHE A 280 32.73 6.58 -1.82
N SER A 281 32.17 7.08 -2.91
CA SER A 281 31.53 8.38 -2.88
C SER A 281 30.10 8.27 -2.36
N SER A 282 29.60 9.31 -1.71
CA SER A 282 28.17 9.46 -1.38
C SER A 282 27.26 9.36 -2.62
N ALA A 283 27.75 9.66 -3.82
CA ALA A 283 27.02 9.38 -5.07
C ALA A 283 26.80 7.88 -5.35
N THR A 284 27.50 6.99 -4.63
CA THR A 284 27.37 5.53 -4.76
C THR A 284 26.15 5.01 -4.02
N ILE A 285 25.72 5.69 -2.96
CA ILE A 285 24.48 5.32 -2.26
C ILE A 285 23.30 5.70 -3.14
N ARG A 286 22.33 4.79 -3.20
CA ARG A 286 21.11 4.99 -3.99
C ARG A 286 20.09 5.74 -3.15
N SER A 287 20.44 6.95 -2.72
CA SER A 287 19.67 7.80 -1.80
C SER A 287 18.24 8.06 -2.28
N ASN A 288 18.00 8.15 -3.60
CA ASN A 288 16.64 8.23 -4.15
C ASN A 288 15.74 7.03 -3.79
N LYS A 289 16.32 5.87 -3.44
CA LYS A 289 15.57 4.72 -2.94
C LYS A 289 15.18 4.88 -1.47
N ILE A 290 15.97 5.63 -0.70
CA ILE A 290 15.62 6.02 0.67
C ILE A 290 14.48 7.03 0.60
N PHE A 291 14.62 8.09 -0.21
CA PHE A 291 13.55 9.06 -0.49
C PHE A 291 12.23 8.37 -0.83
N SER A 292 12.24 7.51 -1.87
CA SER A 292 11.03 6.82 -2.32
C SER A 292 10.44 5.86 -1.28
N ALA A 293 11.26 5.28 -0.39
CA ALA A 293 10.78 4.47 0.73
C ALA A 293 10.18 5.32 1.87
N VAL A 294 10.68 6.55 2.08
CA VAL A 294 10.08 7.51 3.01
C VAL A 294 8.72 7.96 2.49
N MET A 295 8.64 8.38 1.22
CA MET A 295 7.38 8.80 0.59
C MET A 295 6.34 7.68 0.59
N ASP A 296 6.74 6.44 0.27
CA ASP A 296 5.86 5.27 0.41
C ASP A 296 5.36 5.07 1.85
N GLY A 297 6.20 5.35 2.85
CA GLY A 297 5.82 5.29 4.26
C GLY A 297 4.80 6.36 4.64
N LEU A 298 4.99 7.59 4.17
CA LEU A 298 4.08 8.71 4.38
C LEU A 298 2.72 8.43 3.72
N ASN A 299 2.72 7.99 2.46
CA ASN A 299 1.49 7.67 1.73
C ASN A 299 0.69 6.55 2.40
N ARG A 300 1.37 5.53 2.96
CA ARG A 300 0.70 4.44 3.70
C ARG A 300 0.07 4.89 5.03
N GLY A 301 0.33 6.12 5.48
CA GLY A 301 -0.16 6.66 6.73
C GLY A 301 0.54 6.10 7.97
N LEU A 302 0.04 6.53 9.11
CA LEU A 302 0.60 6.29 10.44
C LEU A 302 0.64 4.79 10.76
N TYR A 303 1.82 4.19 10.81
CA TYR A 303 1.97 2.78 11.16
C TYR A 303 1.75 2.53 12.65
N SER A 304 2.09 3.47 13.53
CA SER A 304 1.77 3.41 14.96
C SER A 304 1.64 4.84 15.51
N PRO A 305 0.46 5.26 15.98
CA PRO A 305 0.26 6.60 16.50
C PRO A 305 1.05 6.90 17.78
N ALA A 306 1.49 8.15 17.95
CA ALA A 306 2.13 8.65 19.17
C ALA A 306 1.26 9.64 19.97
N GLY A 307 -0.04 9.71 19.67
CA GLY A 307 -0.97 10.62 20.33
C GLY A 307 -2.37 10.55 19.72
N GLU A 308 -3.09 11.67 19.80
CA GLU A 308 -4.24 11.92 18.92
C GLU A 308 -3.73 12.01 17.47
N PHE A 309 -4.55 11.57 16.53
CA PHE A 309 -4.22 11.53 15.10
C PHE A 309 -5.48 11.73 14.29
N SER A 310 -5.35 12.23 13.06
CA SER A 310 -6.49 12.41 12.17
C SER A 310 -7.02 11.06 11.69
N ARG A 311 -8.35 10.95 11.65
CA ARG A 311 -9.05 9.83 11.01
C ARG A 311 -9.63 10.23 9.66
N ASP A 312 -9.33 11.45 9.21
CA ASP A 312 -9.81 11.94 7.92
C ASP A 312 -9.19 11.10 6.82
N ILE A 313 -10.06 10.49 6.04
CA ILE A 313 -9.72 9.73 4.85
C ILE A 313 -10.60 10.29 3.75
N GLY A 314 -9.96 10.64 2.62
CA GLY A 314 -10.65 11.28 1.51
C GLY A 314 -11.75 10.41 0.90
N GLU A 315 -12.42 10.97 -0.10
CA GLU A 315 -13.36 10.20 -0.89
C GLU A 315 -12.62 9.37 -1.94
N TYR A 316 -13.01 8.09 -2.06
CA TYR A 316 -12.46 7.18 -3.05
C TYR A 316 -13.56 6.73 -4.02
N GLU A 317 -13.17 6.53 -5.27
CA GLU A 317 -14.06 6.01 -6.30
C GLU A 317 -14.58 4.61 -5.95
N ASP A 318 -15.83 4.33 -6.32
CA ASP A 318 -16.40 3.00 -6.20
C ASP A 318 -15.58 1.99 -7.00
N GLY A 319 -15.19 0.89 -6.36
CA GLY A 319 -14.43 -0.11 -7.06
C GLY A 319 -13.69 -1.09 -6.17
N ARG A 320 -12.88 -1.90 -6.85
CA ARG A 320 -12.04 -2.92 -6.21
C ARG A 320 -10.65 -2.37 -6.04
N TYR A 321 -10.09 -2.56 -4.86
CA TYR A 321 -8.73 -2.14 -4.53
C TYR A 321 -7.89 -3.34 -4.10
N ARG A 322 -6.57 -3.20 -4.25
CA ARG A 322 -5.59 -4.19 -3.80
C ARG A 322 -4.33 -3.52 -3.32
N GLY A 323 -3.91 -3.87 -2.11
CA GLY A 323 -2.64 -3.44 -1.58
C GLY A 323 -1.96 -4.52 -0.75
N ILE A 324 -0.71 -4.24 -0.41
CA ILE A 324 0.20 -5.16 0.26
C ILE A 324 0.97 -4.45 1.37
N TYR A 325 1.36 -5.22 2.36
CA TYR A 325 2.39 -4.87 3.33
C TYR A 325 3.52 -5.90 3.21
N SER A 326 4.70 -5.42 2.84
CA SER A 326 5.93 -6.21 2.89
C SER A 326 6.86 -5.71 3.99
N ASP A 327 7.68 -6.61 4.51
CA ASP A 327 8.77 -6.27 5.42
C ASP A 327 9.84 -7.34 5.27
N ARG A 328 11.06 -6.93 4.92
CA ARG A 328 12.22 -7.78 4.66
C ARG A 328 12.03 -8.71 3.46
N SER A 329 11.54 -8.17 2.35
CA SER A 329 11.29 -8.90 1.09
C SER A 329 10.25 -10.03 1.21
N LEU A 330 9.43 -10.00 2.27
CA LEU A 330 8.31 -10.91 2.44
C LEU A 330 7.01 -10.11 2.42
N GLU A 331 6.12 -10.40 1.49
CA GLU A 331 4.72 -9.97 1.54
C GLU A 331 4.02 -10.70 2.69
N GLN A 332 3.74 -9.95 3.77
CA GLN A 332 3.15 -10.51 4.99
C GLN A 332 1.65 -10.39 4.98
N VAL A 333 1.12 -9.30 4.42
CA VAL A 333 -0.31 -9.08 4.24
C VAL A 333 -0.52 -8.63 2.80
N GLY A 334 -1.47 -9.24 2.12
CA GLY A 334 -2.01 -8.76 0.85
C GLY A 334 -3.51 -8.78 0.96
N VAL A 335 -4.17 -7.68 0.62
CA VAL A 335 -5.62 -7.51 0.73
C VAL A 335 -6.25 -7.28 -0.64
N GLN A 336 -7.51 -7.66 -0.75
CA GLN A 336 -8.42 -7.15 -1.77
C GLN A 336 -9.68 -6.71 -1.05
N PHE A 337 -10.14 -5.50 -1.35
CA PHE A 337 -11.36 -4.96 -0.79
C PHE A 337 -12.15 -4.23 -1.87
N GLU A 338 -13.44 -4.02 -1.62
CA GLU A 338 -14.33 -3.22 -2.46
C GLU A 338 -14.90 -2.09 -1.63
N ILE A 339 -15.01 -0.92 -2.24
CA ILE A 339 -15.62 0.28 -1.67
C ILE A 339 -16.78 0.69 -2.57
N GLU A 340 -17.91 1.00 -1.94
CA GLU A 340 -19.05 1.67 -2.57
C GLU A 340 -19.50 2.81 -1.64
N ASP A 341 -19.64 4.03 -2.14
CA ASP A 341 -20.03 5.21 -1.36
C ASP A 341 -19.15 5.42 -0.10
N ASN A 342 -17.83 5.23 -0.23
CA ASN A 342 -16.85 5.25 0.90
C ASN A 342 -17.14 4.25 2.04
N VAL A 343 -17.86 3.16 1.75
CA VAL A 343 -18.12 2.06 2.68
C VAL A 343 -17.46 0.78 2.17
N PHE A 344 -16.78 0.05 3.06
CA PHE A 344 -16.24 -1.27 2.70
C PHE A 344 -17.38 -2.26 2.44
N THR A 345 -17.47 -2.81 1.24
CA THR A 345 -18.47 -3.83 0.90
C THR A 345 -17.92 -5.25 0.96
N SER A 346 -16.61 -5.40 0.80
CA SER A 346 -15.91 -6.65 1.04
C SER A 346 -14.44 -6.43 1.39
N ILE A 347 -13.84 -7.36 2.12
CA ILE A 347 -12.39 -7.45 2.31
C ILE A 347 -11.97 -8.92 2.42
N SER A 348 -10.82 -9.26 1.84
CA SER A 348 -10.29 -10.61 1.84
C SER A 348 -8.75 -10.62 1.76
N PHE A 349 -8.13 -11.63 2.36
CA PHE A 349 -6.69 -11.81 2.29
C PHE A 349 -6.24 -12.54 1.02
N ARG A 350 -5.45 -11.84 0.22
CA ARG A 350 -4.68 -12.39 -0.91
C ARG A 350 -3.35 -12.99 -0.49
N GLN A 351 -2.85 -12.63 0.68
CA GLN A 351 -1.66 -13.16 1.32
C GLN A 351 -1.78 -12.89 2.81
N LEU A 352 -1.45 -13.86 3.64
CA LEU A 352 -1.40 -13.68 5.09
C LEU A 352 -0.34 -14.61 5.67
N ALA A 353 0.86 -14.09 5.87
CA ALA A 353 2.01 -14.87 6.31
C ALA A 353 2.89 -14.07 7.26
N HIS A 354 3.39 -14.74 8.30
CA HIS A 354 4.40 -14.14 9.16
C HIS A 354 5.27 -15.17 9.87
N GLY A 355 6.56 -14.87 9.97
CA GLY A 355 7.49 -15.67 10.79
C GLY A 355 7.58 -17.12 10.33
N GLY A 356 7.42 -17.35 9.02
CA GLY A 356 7.39 -18.70 8.43
C GLY A 356 6.05 -19.42 8.46
N ASN A 357 4.99 -18.80 9.01
CA ASN A 357 3.63 -19.36 9.01
C ASN A 357 2.83 -18.76 7.85
N ASP A 358 2.16 -19.61 7.07
CA ASP A 358 1.09 -19.20 6.13
C ASP A 358 -0.24 -19.35 6.84
N TYR A 359 -0.78 -18.24 7.36
CA TYR A 359 -2.06 -18.26 8.06
C TYR A 359 -3.23 -18.44 7.10
N ARG A 360 -3.11 -17.99 5.85
CA ARG A 360 -4.22 -18.11 4.88
C ARG A 360 -4.50 -19.57 4.56
N GLY A 361 -3.46 -20.39 4.46
CA GLY A 361 -3.56 -21.83 4.19
C GLY A 361 -3.90 -22.69 5.42
N MET A 362 -4.04 -22.11 6.60
CA MET A 362 -4.13 -22.84 7.87
C MET A 362 -5.54 -23.40 8.12
N GLU A 363 -5.61 -24.65 8.56
CA GLU A 363 -6.86 -25.36 8.86
C GLU A 363 -7.14 -25.48 10.37
N GLU A 364 -8.40 -25.75 10.72
CA GLU A 364 -8.84 -25.93 12.11
C GLU A 364 -8.03 -27.04 12.80
N GLY A 365 -7.56 -26.76 14.03
CA GLY A 365 -6.73 -27.67 14.80
C GLY A 365 -5.22 -27.49 14.61
N GLU A 366 -4.80 -26.66 13.66
CA GLU A 366 -3.39 -26.23 13.57
C GLU A 366 -3.02 -25.25 14.71
N PRO A 367 -1.77 -25.26 15.22
CA PRO A 367 -1.39 -24.53 16.44
C PRO A 367 -1.62 -23.02 16.45
N MET A 368 -1.79 -22.39 15.28
CA MET A 368 -1.96 -20.94 15.12
C MET A 368 -3.28 -20.59 14.43
N TYR A 369 -4.22 -21.54 14.29
CA TYR A 369 -5.48 -21.32 13.57
C TYR A 369 -6.31 -20.21 14.21
N ALA A 370 -6.32 -20.12 15.54
CA ALA A 370 -6.97 -19.01 16.25
C ALA A 370 -6.43 -17.62 15.85
N LEU A 371 -5.14 -17.52 15.51
CA LEU A 371 -4.58 -16.26 15.02
C LEU A 371 -5.09 -15.93 13.61
N LYS A 372 -5.28 -16.92 12.75
CA LYS A 372 -5.97 -16.74 11.46
C LYS A 372 -7.39 -16.20 11.68
N GLN A 373 -8.13 -16.76 12.65
CA GLN A 373 -9.48 -16.30 12.97
C GLN A 373 -9.50 -14.84 13.42
N LEU A 374 -8.58 -14.43 14.31
CA LEU A 374 -8.47 -13.01 14.71
C LEU A 374 -8.21 -12.08 13.50
N TYR A 375 -7.39 -12.51 12.53
CA TYR A 375 -7.19 -11.75 11.29
C TYR A 375 -8.47 -11.66 10.45
N GLU A 376 -9.23 -12.76 10.33
CA GLU A 376 -10.49 -12.81 9.61
C GLU A 376 -11.56 -11.94 10.28
N GLU A 377 -11.67 -11.97 11.62
CA GLU A 377 -12.60 -11.11 12.38
C GLU A 377 -12.27 -9.62 12.22
N ALA A 378 -10.99 -9.24 12.22
CA ALA A 378 -10.60 -7.84 11.98
C ALA A 378 -10.97 -7.37 10.57
N ALA A 379 -10.92 -8.25 9.58
CA ALA A 379 -11.38 -7.94 8.23
C ALA A 379 -12.92 -7.87 8.17
N GLU A 380 -13.62 -8.84 8.78
CA GLU A 380 -15.08 -8.86 8.85
C GLU A 380 -15.65 -7.63 9.56
N TYR A 381 -14.98 -7.12 10.61
CA TYR A 381 -15.36 -5.90 11.31
C TYR A 381 -15.50 -4.70 10.38
N LEU A 382 -14.58 -4.55 9.41
CA LEU A 382 -14.58 -3.42 8.47
C LEU A 382 -15.73 -3.50 7.48
N VAL A 383 -16.27 -4.68 7.18
CA VAL A 383 -17.34 -4.83 6.19
C VAL A 383 -18.62 -4.13 6.67
N GLY A 384 -19.13 -3.20 5.86
CA GLY A 384 -20.28 -2.35 6.17
C GLY A 384 -19.93 -1.09 6.97
N GLN A 385 -18.66 -0.87 7.29
CA GLN A 385 -18.18 0.34 7.96
C GLN A 385 -17.74 1.40 6.95
N PRO A 386 -17.84 2.70 7.32
CA PRO A 386 -17.20 3.76 6.54
C PRO A 386 -15.68 3.54 6.47
N LEU A 387 -15.05 4.12 5.45
CA LEU A 387 -13.62 3.94 5.17
C LEU A 387 -12.72 4.35 6.36
N GLU A 388 -13.11 5.37 7.12
CA GLU A 388 -12.44 5.83 8.34
C GLU A 388 -12.33 4.75 9.45
N ALA A 389 -13.12 3.68 9.38
CA ALA A 389 -13.02 2.56 10.32
C ALA A 389 -11.70 1.78 10.17
N VAL A 390 -10.98 1.97 9.07
CA VAL A 390 -9.63 1.40 8.91
C VAL A 390 -8.68 1.79 10.04
N PHE A 391 -8.87 2.98 10.63
CA PHE A 391 -8.05 3.48 11.74
C PHE A 391 -8.30 2.74 13.07
N ASP A 392 -9.44 2.06 13.24
CA ASP A 392 -9.71 1.22 14.41
C ASP A 392 -8.74 0.02 14.50
N LEU A 393 -8.07 -0.31 13.39
CA LEU A 393 -6.99 -1.28 13.37
C LEU A 393 -5.77 -0.86 14.21
N HIS A 394 -5.66 0.39 14.68
CA HIS A 394 -4.64 0.77 15.65
C HIS A 394 -4.93 0.26 17.06
N THR A 395 -6.20 -0.03 17.38
CA THR A 395 -6.65 -0.55 18.67
C THR A 395 -7.47 -1.83 18.49
N PRO A 396 -6.88 -2.92 17.95
CA PRO A 396 -7.64 -4.12 17.58
C PRO A 396 -8.40 -4.76 18.76
N GLY A 397 -7.95 -4.56 20.00
CA GLY A 397 -8.66 -5.05 21.19
C GLY A 397 -9.96 -4.32 21.56
N GLU A 398 -10.30 -3.25 20.84
CA GLU A 398 -11.58 -2.56 20.98
C GLU A 398 -12.62 -3.06 19.96
N ILE A 399 -12.19 -3.80 18.93
CA ILE A 399 -13.05 -4.22 17.81
C ILE A 399 -13.22 -5.74 17.68
N ILE A 400 -12.28 -6.53 18.22
CA ILE A 400 -12.34 -8.00 18.18
C ILE A 400 -11.99 -8.61 19.54
N ASP A 401 -12.66 -9.72 19.87
CA ASP A 401 -12.46 -10.47 21.12
C ASP A 401 -11.25 -11.41 21.03
N ASP A 402 -10.71 -11.81 22.18
CA ASP A 402 -9.62 -12.80 22.26
C ASP A 402 -10.12 -14.22 21.90
N ILE A 403 -9.32 -14.99 21.16
CA ILE A 403 -9.66 -16.36 20.71
C ILE A 403 -8.58 -17.36 21.13
N ASP A 404 -8.98 -18.46 21.78
CA ASP A 404 -8.12 -19.59 22.16
C ASP A 404 -6.79 -19.19 22.83
N GLY A 405 -6.83 -18.15 23.68
CA GLY A 405 -5.67 -17.65 24.41
C GLY A 405 -4.74 -16.74 23.60
N PHE A 406 -5.08 -16.44 22.35
CA PHE A 406 -4.49 -15.35 21.59
C PHE A 406 -5.27 -14.07 21.84
N SER A 407 -4.55 -13.03 22.24
CA SER A 407 -5.16 -11.72 22.34
C SER A 407 -5.29 -11.07 20.96
N SER A 408 -6.34 -10.30 20.75
CA SER A 408 -6.47 -9.38 19.61
C SER A 408 -5.27 -8.43 19.44
N ALA A 409 -4.58 -8.05 20.52
CA ALA A 409 -3.32 -7.30 20.44
C ALA A 409 -2.17 -8.09 19.76
N THR A 410 -2.32 -9.41 19.58
CA THR A 410 -1.34 -10.27 18.92
C THR A 410 -1.41 -10.15 17.40
N ILE A 411 -2.58 -9.81 16.85
CA ILE A 411 -2.68 -9.55 15.43
C ILE A 411 -1.99 -8.24 15.11
N ARG A 412 -1.20 -8.25 14.03
CA ARG A 412 -0.49 -7.07 13.57
C ARG A 412 -1.41 -6.27 12.66
N SER A 413 -2.52 -5.80 13.21
CA SER A 413 -3.58 -5.06 12.53
C SER A 413 -3.05 -3.83 11.77
N ASN A 414 -2.01 -3.16 12.27
CA ASN A 414 -1.33 -2.07 11.54
C ASN A 414 -0.74 -2.50 10.18
N LYS A 415 -0.49 -3.80 9.97
CA LYS A 415 -0.08 -4.34 8.66
C LYS A 415 -1.26 -4.51 7.70
N ILE A 416 -2.46 -4.75 8.23
CA ILE A 416 -3.71 -4.75 7.47
C ILE A 416 -4.02 -3.31 7.07
N PHE A 417 -4.00 -2.37 8.02
CA PHE A 417 -4.13 -0.93 7.79
C PHE A 417 -3.21 -0.47 6.66
N SER A 418 -1.90 -0.70 6.80
CA SER A 418 -0.92 -0.28 5.80
C SER A 418 -1.11 -0.94 4.43
N ALA A 419 -1.62 -2.18 4.38
CA ALA A 419 -1.96 -2.84 3.12
C ALA A 419 -3.24 -2.29 2.48
N ILE A 420 -4.19 -1.79 3.27
CA ILE A 420 -5.38 -1.10 2.76
C ILE A 420 -4.97 0.27 2.21
N MET A 421 -4.21 1.06 2.97
CA MET A 421 -3.70 2.36 2.52
C MET A 421 -2.86 2.24 1.25
N ASP A 422 -1.99 1.22 1.15
CA ASP A 422 -1.26 0.89 -0.09
C ASP A 422 -2.19 0.62 -1.29
N GLY A 423 -3.35 0.01 -1.05
CA GLY A 423 -4.34 -0.24 -2.10
C GLY A 423 -5.04 1.03 -2.54
N LEU A 424 -5.44 1.87 -1.58
CA LEU A 424 -6.08 3.17 -1.83
C LEU A 424 -5.16 4.10 -2.63
N ASN A 425 -3.90 4.22 -2.22
CA ASN A 425 -2.89 5.03 -2.91
C ASN A 425 -2.60 4.58 -4.36
N ARG A 426 -2.98 3.36 -4.72
CA ARG A 426 -2.74 2.83 -6.06
C ARG A 426 -3.96 2.93 -6.97
N GLY A 427 -5.11 3.35 -6.43
CA GLY A 427 -6.37 3.44 -7.14
C GLY A 427 -7.00 2.09 -7.46
N ILE A 428 -8.06 2.13 -8.28
CA ILE A 428 -8.87 0.96 -8.63
C ILE A 428 -8.05 -0.09 -9.39
N TYR A 429 -8.24 -1.35 -8.99
CA TYR A 429 -7.72 -2.56 -9.61
C TYR A 429 -8.65 -3.10 -10.71
#